data_AF-A0A7S2DIT4-F1
#
_entry.id   AF-A0A7S2DIT4-F1
#
_cell.length_a   1.000
_cell.length_b   1.000
_cell.length_c   1.000
_cell.angle_alpha   90.00
_cell.angle_beta   90.00
_cell.angle_gamma   90.00
#
_symmetry.space_group_name_H-M   'P 1'
#
loop_
_entity.id
_entity.type
_entity.pdbx_description
1 polymer ?
#
loop_
_entity_poly.entity_id
_entity_poly.type
_entity_poly.pdbx_seq_one_letter_code
_entity_poly.pdbx_strand_id
1 'polypeptide(L)'
;GVEAGRFTCGPDNPNVTYCSCFPGNREPQCPGFDPVLQAEGWFGNLGDLNQSRASVRSGLLRFAIGLRDAFKVDAIRLDTAIYQSREWLAYLQEKVGIEILGEATVNNLTYAGSFQHHRGST
;
A
#
# COMPACT_ATOMS: atom_id res chain seq x y z
N GLY A 1 -14.23 -27.26 -2.38
CA GLY A 1 -12.79 -27.55 -2.51
C GLY A 1 -12.19 -26.52 -3.44
N VAL A 2 -10.99 -26.03 -3.14
CA VAL A 2 -10.26 -25.05 -3.96
C VAL A 2 -9.81 -25.76 -5.25
N GLU A 3 -10.04 -25.15 -6.43
CA GLU A 3 -9.61 -25.73 -7.70
C GLU A 3 -8.09 -25.93 -7.75
N ALA A 4 -7.63 -26.96 -8.46
CA ALA A 4 -6.21 -27.21 -8.66
C ALA A 4 -5.53 -25.99 -9.31
N GLY A 5 -4.47 -25.48 -8.69
CA GLY A 5 -3.76 -24.25 -9.12
C GLY A 5 -4.26 -22.96 -8.46
N ARG A 6 -5.33 -23.01 -7.65
CA ARG A 6 -5.71 -21.92 -6.76
C ARG A 6 -5.13 -22.18 -5.37
N PHE A 7 -4.50 -21.17 -4.79
CA PHE A 7 -4.02 -21.21 -3.41
C PHE A 7 -5.11 -20.60 -2.50
N THR A 8 -5.30 -21.15 -1.31
CA THR A 8 -6.17 -20.53 -0.29
C THR A 8 -5.40 -19.39 0.37
N CYS A 9 -5.66 -18.16 -0.09
CA CYS A 9 -5.10 -16.96 0.51
C CYS A 9 -6.28 -16.08 0.95
N GLY A 10 -6.39 -15.82 2.26
CA GLY A 10 -7.46 -15.02 2.83
C GLY A 10 -8.65 -15.83 3.38
N PRO A 11 -9.45 -15.24 4.29
CA PRO A 11 -10.35 -16.00 5.14
C PRO A 11 -11.67 -16.44 4.49
N ASP A 12 -12.19 -15.77 3.45
CA ASP A 12 -13.64 -15.81 3.22
C ASP A 12 -14.14 -16.37 1.88
N ASN A 13 -13.40 -16.35 0.76
CA ASN A 13 -13.88 -16.94 -0.50
C ASN A 13 -12.76 -17.20 -1.55
N PRO A 14 -12.27 -18.45 -1.70
CA PRO A 14 -11.19 -18.78 -2.63
C PRO A 14 -11.58 -18.64 -4.11
N ASN A 15 -12.86 -18.43 -4.43
CA ASN A 15 -13.30 -18.26 -5.82
C ASN A 15 -13.13 -16.82 -6.34
N VAL A 16 -12.94 -15.83 -5.46
CA VAL A 16 -12.84 -14.40 -5.82
C VAL A 16 -11.55 -13.74 -5.33
N THR A 17 -10.70 -14.46 -4.60
CA THR A 17 -9.42 -13.92 -4.11
C THR A 17 -8.26 -14.39 -4.97
N TYR A 18 -7.50 -13.45 -5.52
CA TYR A 18 -6.22 -13.73 -6.15
C TYR A 18 -5.10 -13.69 -5.12
N CYS A 19 -4.24 -14.70 -5.15
CA CYS A 19 -3.10 -14.79 -4.26
C CYS A 19 -1.93 -13.96 -4.81
N SER A 20 -1.43 -13.01 -4.01
CA SER A 20 -0.13 -12.36 -4.23
C SER A 20 0.75 -12.60 -3.01
N CYS A 21 2.05 -12.73 -3.25
CA CYS A 21 3.03 -12.82 -2.17
C CYS A 21 3.75 -11.51 -1.96
N PHE A 22 4.33 -11.33 -0.77
CA PHE A 22 5.26 -10.21 -0.58
C PHE A 22 6.58 -10.42 -1.35
N PRO A 23 7.24 -9.33 -1.76
CA PRO A 23 8.57 -9.39 -2.36
C PRO A 23 9.54 -10.18 -1.49
N GLY A 24 10.17 -11.20 -2.07
CA GLY A 24 11.14 -12.05 -1.39
C GLY A 24 10.59 -13.36 -0.82
N ASN A 25 9.27 -13.56 -0.81
CA ASN A 25 8.67 -14.83 -0.43
C ASN A 25 8.75 -15.83 -1.60
N ARG A 26 9.25 -17.03 -1.34
CA ARG A 26 9.47 -18.11 -2.33
C ARG A 26 8.90 -19.45 -1.90
N GLU A 27 7.90 -19.45 -1.03
CA GLU A 27 7.31 -20.69 -0.53
C GLU A 27 6.59 -21.48 -1.64
N PRO A 28 6.50 -22.81 -1.55
CA PRO A 28 5.83 -23.64 -2.57
C PRO A 28 4.36 -23.26 -2.83
N GLN A 29 3.70 -22.65 -1.85
CA GLN A 29 2.31 -22.18 -1.91
C GLN A 29 2.15 -20.71 -2.33
N CYS A 30 3.24 -20.08 -2.75
CA CYS A 30 3.28 -18.69 -3.15
C CYS A 30 3.39 -18.60 -4.69
N PRO A 31 2.36 -18.11 -5.41
CA PRO A 31 2.41 -17.98 -6.87
C PRO A 31 3.43 -16.94 -7.36
N GLY A 32 3.97 -16.12 -6.45
CA GLY A 32 4.95 -15.08 -6.74
C GLY A 32 4.45 -13.70 -6.28
N PHE A 33 5.37 -12.73 -6.25
CA PHE A 33 5.03 -11.33 -6.04
C PHE A 33 4.47 -10.75 -7.33
N ASP A 34 3.25 -10.23 -7.27
CA ASP A 34 2.65 -9.42 -8.32
C ASP A 34 2.51 -7.96 -7.84
N PRO A 35 3.29 -7.01 -8.40
CA PRO A 35 3.27 -5.61 -7.99
C PRO A 35 1.98 -4.89 -8.38
N VAL A 36 1.28 -5.33 -9.44
CA VAL A 36 0.00 -4.74 -9.85
C VAL A 36 -1.08 -5.18 -8.86
N LEU A 37 -1.13 -6.48 -8.56
CA LEU A 37 -2.08 -7.01 -7.58
C LEU A 37 -1.83 -6.46 -6.16
N GLN A 38 -0.58 -6.15 -5.80
CA GLN A 38 -0.28 -5.48 -4.53
C GLN A 38 -0.84 -4.05 -4.46
N ALA A 39 -0.83 -3.29 -5.57
CA ALA A 39 -1.23 -1.88 -5.56
C ALA A 39 -2.70 -1.66 -5.93
N GLU A 40 -3.33 -2.58 -6.66
CA GLU A 40 -4.70 -2.43 -7.19
C GLU A 40 -5.66 -3.51 -6.66
N GLY A 41 -5.13 -4.54 -5.99
CA GLY A 41 -5.91 -5.62 -5.40
C GLY A 41 -6.50 -5.24 -4.04
N TRP A 42 -7.52 -5.99 -3.63
CA TRP A 42 -8.12 -5.85 -2.31
C TRP A 42 -7.25 -6.54 -1.26
N PHE A 43 -7.12 -5.92 -0.08
CA PHE A 43 -6.49 -6.56 1.06
C PHE A 43 -7.51 -7.44 1.79
N GLY A 44 -7.67 -8.67 1.31
CA GLY A 44 -8.69 -9.59 1.82
C GLY A 44 -10.11 -9.07 1.49
N ASN A 45 -10.90 -8.75 2.52
CA ASN A 45 -12.23 -8.17 2.37
C ASN A 45 -12.23 -6.63 2.46
N LEU A 46 -11.05 -6.00 2.59
CA LEU A 46 -10.93 -4.55 2.59
C LEU A 46 -10.87 -4.03 1.15
N GLY A 47 -11.93 -3.33 0.75
CA GLY A 47 -12.03 -2.73 -0.57
C GLY A 47 -10.94 -1.70 -0.83
N ASP A 48 -10.22 -1.85 -1.94
CA ASP A 48 -9.18 -0.90 -2.31
C ASP A 48 -9.78 0.38 -2.93
N LEU A 49 -9.28 1.53 -2.48
CA LEU A 49 -9.71 2.83 -2.97
C LEU A 49 -8.93 3.20 -4.22
N ASN A 50 -9.54 3.08 -5.40
CA ASN A 50 -8.84 3.38 -6.66
C ASN A 50 -8.30 4.84 -6.76
N GLN A 51 -7.01 5.03 -6.46
CA GLN A 51 -6.33 6.33 -6.48
C GLN A 51 -5.95 6.78 -7.89
N SER A 52 -6.25 6.03 -8.96
CA SER A 52 -6.18 6.59 -10.32
C SER A 52 -7.32 7.59 -10.58
N ARG A 53 -8.42 7.49 -9.81
CA ARG A 53 -9.55 8.43 -9.92
C ARG A 53 -9.22 9.74 -9.19
N ALA A 54 -9.31 10.85 -9.92
CA ALA A 54 -9.04 12.18 -9.39
C ALA A 54 -9.86 12.51 -8.12
N SER A 55 -11.13 12.11 -8.08
CA SER A 55 -12.00 12.33 -6.91
C SER A 55 -11.51 11.62 -5.65
N VAL A 56 -10.97 10.40 -5.79
CA VAL A 56 -10.39 9.62 -4.68
C VAL A 56 -9.11 10.29 -4.20
N ARG A 57 -8.17 10.63 -5.10
CA ARG A 57 -6.92 11.34 -4.75
C ARG A 57 -7.21 12.64 -4.02
N SER A 58 -8.12 13.47 -4.54
CA SER A 58 -8.47 14.75 -3.93
C SER A 58 -9.19 14.58 -2.60
N GLY A 59 -9.97 13.51 -2.41
CA GLY A 59 -10.57 13.16 -1.12
C GLY A 59 -9.51 12.83 -0.07
N LEU A 60 -8.63 11.87 -0.38
CA LEU A 60 -7.57 11.42 0.52
C LEU A 60 -6.58 12.54 0.86
N LEU A 61 -6.18 13.35 -0.13
CA LEU A 61 -5.28 14.48 0.12
C LEU A 61 -5.92 15.52 1.05
N ARG A 62 -7.19 15.87 0.82
CA ARG A 62 -7.92 16.80 1.70
C ARG A 62 -8.03 16.25 3.11
N PHE A 63 -8.25 14.95 3.26
CA PHE A 63 -8.28 14.31 4.57
C PHE A 63 -6.93 14.41 5.29
N ALA A 64 -5.82 14.08 4.63
CA ALA A 64 -4.48 14.15 5.22
C ALA A 64 -4.09 15.59 5.62
N ILE A 65 -4.35 16.57 4.75
CA ILE A 65 -4.14 17.99 5.06
C ILE A 65 -5.05 18.44 6.21
N GLY A 66 -6.31 18.00 6.22
CA GLY A 66 -7.25 18.29 7.29
C GLY A 66 -6.79 17.76 8.64
N LEU A 67 -6.26 16.53 8.69
CA LEU A 67 -5.68 15.96 9.91
C LEU A 67 -4.49 16.79 10.42
N ARG A 68 -3.55 17.12 9.52
CA ARG A 68 -2.43 18.02 9.83
C ARG A 68 -2.92 19.33 10.42
N ASP A 69 -3.84 20.01 9.75
CA ASP A 69 -4.24 21.37 10.10
C ASP A 69 -5.11 21.42 11.36
N ALA A 70 -5.98 20.43 11.55
CA ALA A 70 -6.89 20.36 12.70
C ALA A 70 -6.17 19.95 13.98
N PHE A 71 -5.27 18.96 13.90
CA PHE A 71 -4.62 18.38 15.09
C PHE A 71 -3.17 18.84 15.27
N LYS A 72 -2.64 19.65 14.34
CA LYS A 72 -1.25 20.14 14.36
C LYS A 72 -0.25 19.01 14.47
N VAL A 73 -0.46 17.91 13.75
CA VAL A 73 0.47 16.79 13.75
C VAL A 73 1.74 17.13 12.95
N ASP A 74 2.89 16.72 13.49
CA ASP A 74 4.19 16.94 12.86
C ASP A 74 4.57 15.85 11.84
N ALA A 75 3.94 14.68 11.96
CA ALA A 75 4.16 13.54 11.07
C ALA A 75 2.91 12.66 10.98
N ILE A 76 2.81 11.89 9.88
CA ILE A 76 1.78 10.87 9.68
C ILE A 76 2.47 9.51 9.51
N ARG A 77 2.06 8.50 10.28
CA ARG A 77 2.41 7.10 10.00
C ARG A 77 1.35 6.53 9.06
N LEU A 78 1.73 6.19 7.83
CA LEU A 78 0.81 5.68 6.82
C LEU A 78 0.78 4.15 6.88
N ASP A 79 -0.35 3.62 7.34
CA ASP A 79 -0.65 2.19 7.35
C ASP A 79 -0.69 1.61 5.94
N THR A 80 -0.24 0.37 5.78
CA THR A 80 -0.35 -0.37 4.52
C THR A 80 0.25 0.38 3.31
N ALA A 81 1.27 1.23 3.51
CA ALA A 81 1.85 2.05 2.44
C ALA A 81 2.40 1.20 1.27
N ILE A 82 2.82 -0.03 1.55
CA ILE A 82 3.22 -1.01 0.54
C ILE A 82 2.14 -1.34 -0.51
N TYR A 83 0.85 -1.13 -0.20
CA TYR A 83 -0.28 -1.39 -1.10
C TYR A 83 -0.73 -0.13 -1.85
N GLN A 84 0.04 0.95 -1.80
CA GLN A 84 -0.25 2.18 -2.50
C GLN A 84 0.76 2.37 -3.64
N SER A 85 0.33 2.95 -4.76
CA SER A 85 1.26 3.25 -5.84
C SER A 85 2.31 4.26 -5.37
N ARG A 86 3.56 4.06 -5.79
CA ARG A 86 4.69 4.92 -5.41
C ARG A 86 4.48 6.36 -5.88
N GLU A 87 3.88 6.54 -7.05
CA GLU A 87 3.54 7.84 -7.61
C GLU A 87 2.54 8.59 -6.73
N TRP A 88 1.52 7.89 -6.22
CA TRP A 88 0.57 8.46 -5.28
C TRP A 88 1.24 8.84 -3.96
N LEU A 89 2.07 7.97 -3.39
CA LEU A 89 2.79 8.25 -2.14
C LEU A 89 3.74 9.44 -2.25
N ALA A 90 4.47 9.55 -3.36
CA ALA A 90 5.35 10.69 -3.63
C ALA A 90 4.54 12.00 -3.71
N TYR A 91 3.43 11.99 -4.46
CA TYR A 91 2.53 13.13 -4.56
C TYR A 91 1.92 13.51 -3.20
N LEU A 92 1.50 12.54 -2.40
CA LEU A 92 0.93 12.79 -1.07
C LEU A 92 1.97 13.45 -0.15
N GLN A 93 3.19 12.91 -0.09
CA GLN A 93 4.29 13.47 0.71
C GLN A 93 4.63 14.91 0.31
N GLU A 94 4.69 15.19 -0.99
CA GLU A 94 4.94 16.55 -1.50
C GLU A 94 3.84 17.53 -1.04
N LYS A 95 2.57 17.13 -1.12
CA LYS A 95 1.43 18.04 -0.90
C LYS A 95 1.03 18.21 0.56
N VAL A 96 1.21 17.20 1.41
CA VAL A 96 0.88 17.32 2.84
C VAL A 96 1.94 18.16 3.57
N GLY A 97 3.18 18.21 3.08
CA GLY A 97 4.20 19.16 3.56
C GLY A 97 4.80 18.84 4.93
N ILE A 98 4.39 17.75 5.57
CA ILE A 98 5.00 17.19 6.78
C ILE A 98 5.60 15.82 6.48
N GLU A 99 6.31 15.24 7.44
CA GLU A 99 6.85 13.89 7.29
C GLU A 99 5.73 12.84 7.19
N ILE A 100 5.88 11.88 6.28
CA ILE A 100 5.02 10.70 6.19
C ILE A 100 5.91 9.46 6.25
N LEU A 101 5.69 8.64 7.26
CA LEU A 101 6.40 7.38 7.45
C LEU A 101 5.51 6.24 6.97
N GLY A 102 5.81 5.71 5.78
CA GLY A 102 5.09 4.57 5.22
C GLY A 102 5.45 3.25 5.88
N GLU A 103 4.45 2.44 6.24
CA GLU A 103 4.66 1.06 6.61
C GLU A 103 4.88 0.19 5.36
N ALA A 104 6.03 -0.49 5.32
CA ALA A 104 6.31 -1.57 4.38
C ALA A 104 6.71 -2.83 5.14
N THR A 105 5.73 -3.71 5.38
CA THR A 105 5.92 -4.96 6.12
C THR A 105 6.51 -6.04 5.20
N VAL A 106 7.82 -5.98 4.99
CA VAL A 106 8.58 -6.91 4.14
C VAL A 106 9.88 -7.32 4.79
N ASN A 107 10.41 -8.48 4.39
CA ASN A 107 11.72 -8.95 4.81
C ASN A 107 12.88 -8.35 3.99
N ASN A 108 12.57 -7.69 2.86
CA ASN A 108 13.57 -7.05 2.00
C ASN A 108 13.73 -5.56 2.38
N LEU A 109 14.81 -5.24 3.11
CA LEU A 109 15.09 -3.88 3.58
C LEU A 109 15.29 -2.86 2.44
N THR A 110 15.90 -3.27 1.33
CA THR A 110 16.06 -2.39 0.15
C THR A 110 14.70 -2.04 -0.44
N TYR A 111 13.79 -3.01 -0.49
CA TYR A 111 12.41 -2.76 -0.93
C TYR A 111 11.67 -1.86 0.06
N ALA A 112 11.77 -2.13 1.37
CA ALA A 112 11.15 -1.30 2.42
C ALA A 112 11.64 0.15 2.36
N GLY A 113 12.96 0.36 2.23
CA GLY A 113 13.56 1.69 2.13
C GLY A 113 13.05 2.51 0.94
N SER A 114 12.65 1.85 -0.14
CA SER A 114 12.15 2.54 -1.34
C SER A 114 10.77 3.19 -1.19
N PHE A 115 10.09 2.99 -0.05
CA PHE A 115 8.84 3.69 0.30
C PHE A 115 9.06 4.97 1.11
N GLN A 116 10.28 5.21 1.58
CA GLN A 116 10.62 6.44 2.30
C GLN A 116 11.02 7.51 1.29
N HIS A 117 10.43 8.70 1.39
CA HIS A 117 10.96 9.86 0.67
C HIS A 117 12.20 10.37 1.38
N HIS A 118 13.36 10.33 0.73
CA HIS A 118 14.53 11.04 1.22
C HIS A 118 14.27 12.55 1.13
N ARG A 119 13.80 13.17 2.23
CA ARG A 119 14.03 14.60 2.43
C ARG A 119 15.54 14.78 2.52
N GLY A 120 16.12 15.35 1.48
CA GLY A 120 17.57 15.40 1.29
C GLY A 120 18.30 16.03 2.47
N SER A 121 19.55 15.59 2.64
CA SER A 121 20.58 16.41 3.25
C SER A 121 20.68 17.72 2.46
N THR A 122 20.16 18.79 3.03
CA THR A 122 20.49 20.19 2.67
C THR A 122 20.73 20.94 3.97
#